data_AF-A0A0G4NDX2-F1
#
_entry.id   AF-A0A0G4NDX2-F1
#
_cell.length_a   1.000
_cell.length_b   1.000
_cell.length_c   1.000
_cell.angle_alpha   90.00
_cell.angle_beta   90.00
_cell.angle_gamma   90.00
#
_symmetry.space_group_name_H-M   'P 1'
#
loop_
_entity.id
_entity.type
_entity.pdbx_description
1 polymer ?
#
loop_
_entity_poly.entity_id
_entity_poly.type
_entity_poly.pdbx_seq_one_letter_code
_entity_poly.pdbx_strand_id
1 'polypeptide(L)'
;MSSHLSDEISSKLQGTAKVALDSLSFDPLDQPDRDNVERLVKMFRIEGCNRLNPLHFVSGTVSADVLQTSLAYSNLTADDLRAPTPPTLRLPPGALIECLHGKHRVTALRESKCFYPWWPVRLYVDSSNEGKLSDGVIFLNILKYPRGSQDSKRWLARLTTSGADIAKKLYNRDTLASALRIVLEIPGQRKGFKLGVWNIIVPERCDEEIVHYLQLIYDTFVFIMGSEDALKFVDDRA
;
A
#
# COMPACT_ATOMS: atom_id res chain seq x y z
N MET A 1 -19.15 4.48 21.42
CA MET A 1 -17.86 3.89 20.99
C MET A 1 -17.22 4.72 19.86
N SER A 2 -17.05 6.04 20.05
CA SER A 2 -16.61 6.97 18.99
C SER A 2 -15.43 7.88 19.39
N SER A 3 -15.13 8.00 20.69
CA SER A 3 -14.07 8.90 21.19
C SER A 3 -12.66 8.34 20.97
N HIS A 4 -12.41 7.07 21.28
CA HIS A 4 -11.06 6.49 21.20
C HIS A 4 -10.46 6.44 19.78
N LEU A 5 -11.26 6.17 18.75
CA LEU A 5 -10.82 6.19 17.34
C LEU A 5 -10.47 7.62 16.87
N SER A 6 -11.17 8.63 17.39
CA SER A 6 -10.94 10.03 17.00
C SER A 6 -9.65 10.59 17.61
N ASP A 7 -9.34 10.20 18.86
CA ASP A 7 -8.13 10.63 19.57
C ASP A 7 -6.87 9.93 19.02
N GLU A 8 -6.98 8.66 18.63
CA GLU A 8 -5.89 7.88 18.05
C GLU A 8 -5.58 8.29 16.59
N ILE A 9 -6.57 8.78 15.85
CA ILE A 9 -6.40 9.38 14.51
C ILE A 9 -5.83 10.80 14.61
N SER A 10 -6.23 11.58 15.62
CA SER A 10 -5.73 12.95 15.85
C SER A 10 -4.23 12.98 16.18
N SER A 11 -3.76 12.02 17.00
CA SER A 11 -2.34 11.93 17.39
C SER A 11 -1.38 11.52 16.26
N LYS A 12 -1.89 10.95 15.16
CA LYS A 12 -1.07 10.51 13.99
C LYS A 12 -1.09 11.49 12.82
N LEU A 13 -1.94 12.51 12.87
CA LEU A 13 -2.02 13.54 11.83
C LEU A 13 -0.75 14.39 11.84
N GLN A 14 0.02 14.35 10.76
CA GLN A 14 1.21 15.19 10.62
C GLN A 14 0.87 16.58 10.08
N GLY A 15 -0.18 16.67 9.27
CA GLY A 15 -0.66 17.93 8.71
C GLY A 15 -1.32 17.73 7.36
N THR A 16 -1.30 18.75 6.52
CA THR A 16 -1.92 18.76 5.20
C THR A 16 -0.94 19.19 4.13
N ALA A 17 -1.01 18.58 2.95
CA ALA A 17 -0.18 18.97 1.80
C ALA A 17 -0.92 18.80 0.47
N LYS A 18 -0.54 19.59 -0.53
CA LYS A 18 -0.90 19.38 -1.92
C LYS A 18 0.02 18.31 -2.50
N VAL A 19 -0.58 17.22 -2.96
CA VAL A 19 0.14 16.07 -3.49
C VAL A 19 -0.29 15.83 -4.94
N ALA A 20 0.65 15.42 -5.79
CA ALA A 20 0.37 15.10 -7.18
C ALA A 20 -0.64 13.95 -7.28
N LEU A 21 -1.58 14.03 -8.23
CA LEU A 21 -2.63 13.00 -8.39
C LEU A 21 -2.03 11.61 -8.66
N ASP A 22 -0.88 11.53 -9.33
CA ASP A 22 -0.23 10.27 -9.68
C ASP A 22 0.46 9.61 -8.49
N SER A 23 0.71 10.38 -7.43
CA SER A 23 1.24 9.87 -6.16
C SER A 23 0.14 9.37 -5.21
N LEU A 24 -1.14 9.45 -5.61
CA LEU A 24 -2.27 8.97 -4.81
C LEU A 24 -2.68 7.56 -5.25
N SER A 25 -2.54 6.61 -4.35
CA SER A 25 -2.97 5.23 -4.50
C SER A 25 -4.29 5.00 -3.76
N PHE A 26 -5.17 4.22 -4.35
CA PHE A 26 -6.44 3.81 -3.75
C PHE A 26 -6.55 2.30 -3.87
N ASP A 27 -7.30 1.67 -2.97
CA ASP A 27 -7.57 0.22 -3.05
C ASP A 27 -8.12 -0.13 -4.45
N PRO A 28 -7.47 -1.02 -5.20
CA PRO A 28 -7.96 -1.47 -6.50
C PRO A 28 -9.35 -2.11 -6.46
N LEU A 29 -9.71 -2.73 -5.33
CA LEU A 29 -11.00 -3.42 -5.14
C LEU A 29 -12.16 -2.45 -4.88
N ASP A 30 -11.86 -1.26 -4.37
CA ASP A 30 -12.87 -0.21 -4.13
C ASP A 30 -13.21 0.50 -5.45
N GLN A 31 -14.13 -0.04 -6.25
CA GLN A 31 -14.50 0.59 -7.51
C GLN A 31 -15.31 1.88 -7.26
N PRO A 32 -14.93 3.01 -7.89
CA PRO A 32 -15.69 4.24 -7.74
C PRO A 32 -17.06 4.10 -8.42
N ASP A 33 -18.13 4.27 -7.64
CA ASP A 33 -19.48 4.52 -8.14
C ASP A 33 -19.49 5.59 -9.24
N ARG A 34 -19.87 5.17 -10.45
CA ARG A 34 -19.85 5.97 -11.67
C ARG A 34 -20.84 7.13 -11.60
N ASP A 35 -22.02 6.94 -11.04
CA ASP A 35 -23.05 7.99 -10.97
C ASP A 35 -22.57 9.13 -10.06
N ASN A 36 -21.92 8.78 -8.96
CA ASN A 36 -21.33 9.77 -8.05
C ASN A 36 -20.14 10.51 -8.69
N VAL A 37 -19.29 9.80 -9.45
CA VAL A 37 -18.20 10.43 -10.22
C VAL A 37 -18.75 11.41 -11.25
N GLU A 38 -19.73 11.01 -12.05
CA GLU A 38 -20.31 11.88 -13.09
C GLU A 38 -20.98 13.12 -12.49
N ARG A 39 -21.69 12.94 -11.37
CA ARG A 39 -22.26 14.06 -10.62
C ARG A 39 -21.19 15.04 -10.14
N LEU A 40 -20.07 14.53 -9.62
CA LEU A 40 -18.93 15.36 -9.20
C LEU A 40 -18.24 16.04 -10.38
N VAL A 41 -18.08 15.38 -11.53
CA VAL A 41 -17.52 15.98 -12.75
C VAL A 41 -18.39 17.17 -13.20
N LYS A 42 -19.72 17.00 -13.22
CA LYS A 42 -20.66 18.09 -13.55
C LYS A 42 -20.52 19.25 -12.56
N MET A 43 -20.52 18.97 -11.26
CA MET A 43 -20.35 19.97 -10.21
C MET A 43 -19.02 20.74 -10.37
N PHE A 44 -17.91 20.04 -10.61
CA PHE A 44 -16.59 20.64 -10.82
C PHE A 44 -16.54 21.58 -12.02
N ARG A 45 -17.32 21.31 -13.07
CA ARG A 45 -17.39 22.17 -14.27
C ARG A 45 -18.26 23.41 -14.05
N ILE A 46 -19.34 23.29 -13.28
CA ILE A 46 -20.32 24.38 -13.07
C ILE A 46 -19.85 25.33 -11.96
N GLU A 47 -19.50 24.79 -10.80
CA GLU A 47 -19.24 25.56 -9.57
C GLU A 47 -17.74 25.62 -9.22
N GLY A 48 -16.91 24.84 -9.91
CA GLY A 48 -15.51 24.62 -9.56
C GLY A 48 -15.31 23.50 -8.54
N CYS A 49 -14.05 23.09 -8.34
CA CYS A 49 -13.75 21.93 -7.48
C CYS A 49 -13.72 22.24 -5.98
N ASN A 50 -13.65 23.52 -5.60
CA ASN A 50 -13.46 24.01 -4.22
C ASN A 50 -12.50 23.13 -3.38
N ARG A 51 -11.31 22.81 -3.94
CA ARG A 51 -10.39 21.81 -3.36
C ARG A 51 -9.80 22.22 -2.03
N LEU A 52 -9.67 23.53 -1.80
CA LEU A 52 -9.10 24.08 -0.56
C LEU A 52 -10.11 24.08 0.60
N ASN A 53 -11.36 23.68 0.37
CA ASN A 53 -12.29 23.41 1.46
C ASN A 53 -11.82 22.19 2.25
N PRO A 54 -11.56 22.30 3.57
CA PRO A 54 -11.10 21.19 4.40
C PRO A 54 -12.02 19.96 4.41
N LEU A 55 -13.30 20.11 4.07
CA LEU A 55 -14.27 19.01 3.91
C LEU A 55 -14.02 18.18 2.65
N HIS A 56 -13.24 18.69 1.71
CA HIS A 56 -12.93 18.04 0.43
C HIS A 56 -11.55 17.39 0.43
N PHE A 57 -10.80 17.50 1.53
CA PHE A 57 -9.48 16.91 1.65
C PHE A 57 -9.60 15.39 1.71
N VAL A 58 -8.62 14.73 1.10
CA VAL A 58 -8.48 13.27 1.14
C VAL A 58 -7.62 12.91 2.34
N SER A 59 -7.93 11.85 3.09
CA SER A 59 -6.97 11.31 4.05
C SER A 59 -6.11 10.24 3.40
N GLY A 60 -4.80 10.30 3.66
CA GLY A 60 -3.86 9.30 3.20
C GLY A 60 -2.76 9.00 4.20
N THR A 61 -2.29 7.76 4.16
CA THR A 61 -1.20 7.23 4.99
C THR A 61 0.10 7.14 4.20
N VAL A 62 1.20 7.45 4.87
CA VAL A 62 2.55 7.36 4.33
C VAL A 62 3.52 6.90 5.42
N SER A 63 4.55 6.13 5.08
CA SER A 63 5.60 5.76 6.04
C SER A 63 6.37 6.99 6.50
N ALA A 64 6.90 6.97 7.72
CA ALA A 64 7.69 8.07 8.25
C ALA A 64 8.94 8.37 7.41
N ASP A 65 9.69 7.34 6.97
CA ASP A 65 10.89 7.52 6.13
C ASP A 65 10.59 8.25 4.82
N VAL A 66 9.51 7.83 4.14
CA VAL A 66 9.05 8.50 2.91
C VAL A 66 8.60 9.92 3.21
N LEU A 67 7.91 10.17 4.33
CA LEU A 67 7.50 11.52 4.70
C LEU A 67 8.72 12.42 4.97
N GLN A 68 9.68 11.94 5.76
CA GLN A 68 10.92 12.66 6.07
C GLN A 68 11.73 12.96 4.79
N THR A 69 11.87 11.96 3.92
CA THR A 69 12.54 12.13 2.63
C THR A 69 11.79 13.12 1.74
N SER A 70 10.46 13.07 1.70
CA SER A 70 9.63 14.00 0.91
C SER A 70 9.71 15.44 1.42
N LEU A 71 9.77 15.62 2.75
CA LEU A 71 9.96 16.92 3.38
C LEU A 71 11.32 17.51 3.00
N ALA A 72 12.40 16.73 3.14
CA ALA A 72 13.73 17.14 2.71
C ALA A 72 13.78 17.45 1.20
N TYR A 73 13.19 16.59 0.37
CA TYR A 73 13.12 16.76 -1.09
C TYR A 73 12.34 18.02 -1.52
N SER A 74 11.39 18.45 -0.68
CA SER A 74 10.54 19.62 -0.94
C SER A 74 11.04 20.90 -0.25
N ASN A 75 12.15 20.84 0.49
CA ASN A 75 12.62 21.90 1.39
C ASN A 75 11.53 22.37 2.37
N LEU A 76 10.78 21.42 2.94
CA LEU A 76 9.72 21.66 3.92
C LEU A 76 10.09 21.05 5.28
N THR A 77 9.51 21.61 6.31
CA THR A 77 9.53 21.10 7.68
C THR A 77 8.19 20.48 8.05
N ALA A 78 8.15 19.73 9.16
CA ALA A 78 6.90 19.19 9.68
C ALA A 78 5.90 20.31 10.07
N ASP A 79 6.40 21.47 10.50
CA ASP A 79 5.54 22.61 10.86
C ASP A 79 4.87 23.26 9.66
N ASP A 80 5.52 23.24 8.49
CA ASP A 80 4.93 23.76 7.25
C ASP A 80 3.67 22.98 6.84
N LEU A 81 3.58 21.70 7.19
CA LEU A 81 2.38 20.88 6.94
C LEU A 81 1.18 21.33 7.78
N ARG A 82 1.41 22.07 8.88
CA ARG A 82 0.35 22.58 9.77
C ARG A 82 -0.10 23.99 9.39
N ALA A 83 0.48 24.57 8.33
CA ALA A 83 0.09 25.89 7.85
C ALA A 83 -1.39 25.91 7.40
N PRO A 84 -2.11 27.05 7.55
CA PRO A 84 -3.51 27.17 7.11
C PRO A 84 -3.72 26.89 5.63
N THR A 85 -2.69 27.16 4.81
CA THR A 85 -2.68 26.82 3.39
C THR A 85 -1.75 25.63 3.17
N PRO A 86 -2.22 24.49 2.64
CA PRO A 86 -1.39 23.32 2.44
C PRO A 86 -0.20 23.62 1.49
N PRO A 87 1.05 23.33 1.89
CA PRO A 87 2.23 23.44 1.03
C PRO A 87 2.21 22.37 -0.07
N THR A 88 3.08 22.49 -1.07
CA THR A 88 3.22 21.45 -2.10
C THR A 88 4.28 20.44 -1.66
N LEU A 89 3.87 19.20 -1.40
CA LEU A 89 4.77 18.12 -1.02
C LEU A 89 5.08 17.25 -2.25
N ARG A 90 6.36 17.17 -2.61
CA ARG A 90 6.86 16.31 -3.67
C ARG A 90 7.33 15.00 -3.05
N LEU A 91 6.80 13.89 -3.56
CA LEU A 91 7.25 12.56 -3.16
C LEU A 91 8.44 12.12 -4.03
N PRO A 92 9.37 11.31 -3.49
CA PRO A 92 10.37 10.62 -4.28
C PRO A 92 9.74 9.79 -5.41
N PRO A 93 10.45 9.58 -6.53
CA PRO A 93 9.96 8.72 -7.61
C PRO A 93 9.55 7.33 -7.11
N GLY A 94 8.36 6.87 -7.48
CA GLY A 94 7.82 5.57 -7.07
C GLY A 94 7.21 5.51 -5.67
N ALA A 95 7.32 6.57 -4.86
CA ALA A 95 6.62 6.65 -3.58
C ALA A 95 5.15 7.07 -3.77
N LEU A 96 4.25 6.42 -3.04
CA LEU A 96 2.81 6.62 -3.12
C LEU A 96 2.24 6.90 -1.73
N ILE A 97 1.13 7.65 -1.70
CA ILE A 97 0.29 7.84 -0.53
C ILE A 97 -0.91 6.90 -0.67
N GLU A 98 -1.14 6.07 0.33
CA GLU A 98 -2.30 5.19 0.37
C GLU A 98 -3.50 5.97 0.91
N CYS A 99 -4.48 6.24 0.04
CA CYS A 99 -5.65 7.02 0.39
C CYS A 99 -6.78 6.13 0.88
N LEU A 100 -7.34 6.46 2.05
CA LEU A 100 -8.43 5.71 2.68
C LEU A 100 -9.80 6.02 2.06
N HIS A 101 -9.98 7.22 1.50
CA HIS A 101 -11.23 7.67 0.91
C HIS A 101 -11.00 8.79 -0.11
N GLY A 102 -12.07 9.20 -0.80
CA GLY A 102 -12.02 10.31 -1.76
C GLY A 102 -11.62 9.91 -3.17
N LYS A 103 -11.61 8.60 -3.47
CA LYS A 103 -11.40 8.05 -4.81
C LYS A 103 -12.33 8.68 -5.84
N HIS A 104 -13.63 8.83 -5.55
CA HIS A 104 -14.59 9.48 -6.46
C HIS A 104 -14.19 10.90 -6.83
N ARG A 105 -13.67 11.69 -5.88
CA ARG A 105 -13.27 13.09 -6.11
C ARG A 105 -12.02 13.19 -6.96
N VAL A 106 -11.01 12.35 -6.67
CA VAL A 106 -9.78 12.30 -7.46
C VAL A 106 -10.06 11.79 -8.87
N THR A 107 -10.86 10.75 -9.01
CA THR A 107 -11.32 10.25 -10.32
C THR A 107 -12.11 11.31 -11.08
N ALA A 108 -13.06 11.98 -10.43
CA ALA A 108 -13.83 13.06 -11.05
C ALA A 108 -12.93 14.22 -11.50
N LEU A 109 -11.87 14.57 -10.76
CA LEU A 109 -10.93 15.60 -11.21
C LEU A 109 -10.12 15.16 -12.43
N ARG A 110 -9.68 13.90 -12.47
CA ARG A 110 -8.99 13.32 -13.63
C ARG A 110 -9.90 13.34 -14.88
N GLU A 111 -11.17 12.98 -14.72
CA GLU A 111 -12.15 12.97 -15.81
C GLU A 111 -12.64 14.36 -16.22
N SER A 112 -12.68 15.32 -15.29
CA SER A 112 -13.14 16.68 -15.58
C SER A 112 -12.17 17.45 -16.48
N LYS A 113 -10.96 16.91 -16.72
CA LYS A 113 -9.86 17.55 -17.48
C LYS A 113 -9.49 18.94 -16.95
N CYS A 114 -9.73 19.18 -15.66
CA CYS A 114 -9.30 20.43 -15.05
C CYS A 114 -7.76 20.46 -14.92
N PHE A 115 -7.16 21.64 -15.13
CA PHE A 115 -5.70 21.83 -15.22
C PHE A 115 -4.96 21.78 -13.87
N TYR A 116 -5.38 20.90 -12.96
CA TYR A 116 -4.83 20.83 -11.61
C TYR A 116 -4.29 19.44 -11.33
N PRO A 117 -2.97 19.22 -11.44
CA PRO A 117 -2.36 17.90 -11.28
C PRO A 117 -2.18 17.50 -9.81
N TRP A 118 -2.93 18.09 -8.87
CA TRP A 118 -2.75 17.86 -7.43
C TRP A 118 -4.07 17.91 -6.64
N TRP A 119 -4.08 17.27 -5.47
CA TRP A 119 -5.17 17.32 -4.49
C TRP A 119 -4.63 17.53 -3.06
N PRO A 120 -5.32 18.29 -2.18
CA PRO A 120 -4.96 18.39 -0.76
C PRO A 120 -5.23 17.09 0.00
N VAL A 121 -4.21 16.61 0.71
CA VAL A 121 -4.25 15.38 1.49
C VAL A 121 -3.95 15.69 2.96
N ARG A 122 -4.74 15.13 3.87
CA ARG A 122 -4.42 15.00 5.29
C ARG A 122 -3.49 13.81 5.46
N LEU A 123 -2.26 14.10 5.87
CA LEU A 123 -1.18 13.12 5.95
C LEU A 123 -1.14 12.49 7.33
N TYR A 124 -1.27 11.18 7.36
CA TYR A 124 -1.09 10.36 8.55
C TYR A 124 0.21 9.58 8.37
N VAL A 125 1.06 9.62 9.38
CA VAL A 125 2.18 8.67 9.41
C VAL A 125 1.61 7.32 9.78
N ASP A 126 1.81 6.36 8.89
CA ASP A 126 1.55 4.99 9.23
C ASP A 126 2.61 4.55 10.24
N SER A 127 2.22 4.55 11.53
CA SER A 127 3.02 3.95 12.61
C SER A 127 3.27 2.46 12.36
N SER A 128 2.60 1.88 11.37
CA SER A 128 2.86 0.55 10.87
C SER A 128 4.00 0.50 9.86
N ASN A 129 4.83 1.53 9.63
CA ASN A 129 5.94 1.44 8.66
C ASN A 129 7.30 1.93 9.16
N GLU A 130 7.43 2.44 10.39
CA GLU A 130 8.74 2.44 11.05
C GLU A 130 8.98 1.03 11.62
N GLY A 131 9.57 0.16 10.81
CA GLY A 131 9.98 -1.20 11.23
C GLY A 131 8.98 -2.33 11.01
N LYS A 132 7.87 -2.14 10.28
CA LYS A 132 6.98 -3.26 9.91
C LYS A 132 7.53 -4.00 8.71
N LEU A 133 7.85 -5.25 8.96
CA LEU A 133 8.21 -6.22 7.95
C LEU A 133 7.07 -6.33 6.93
N SER A 134 7.40 -6.39 5.63
CA SER A 134 6.38 -6.56 4.60
C SER A 134 5.63 -7.88 4.78
N ASP A 135 4.42 -7.99 4.21
CA ASP A 135 3.67 -9.25 4.20
C ASP A 135 4.51 -10.41 3.68
N GLY A 136 5.33 -10.19 2.63
CA GLY A 136 6.24 -11.20 2.10
C GLY A 136 7.31 -11.65 3.10
N VAL A 137 7.90 -10.72 3.87
CA VAL A 137 8.87 -11.07 4.92
C VAL A 137 8.19 -11.83 6.06
N ILE A 138 7.04 -11.35 6.52
CA ILE A 138 6.29 -12.00 7.61
C ILE A 138 5.86 -13.41 7.17
N PHE A 139 5.31 -13.54 5.96
CA PHE A 139 4.83 -14.81 5.45
C PHE A 139 5.96 -15.80 5.17
N LEU A 140 7.10 -15.37 4.61
CA LEU A 140 8.28 -16.22 4.46
C LEU A 140 8.73 -16.79 5.81
N ASN A 141 8.75 -15.96 6.86
CA ASN A 141 9.08 -16.44 8.20
C ASN A 141 8.04 -17.43 8.73
N ILE A 142 6.73 -17.22 8.49
CA ILE A 142 5.70 -18.21 8.83
C ILE A 142 5.99 -19.57 8.17
N LEU A 143 6.40 -19.58 6.89
CA LEU A 143 6.72 -20.78 6.12
C LEU A 143 8.03 -21.48 6.56
N LYS A 144 8.94 -20.77 7.24
CA LYS A 144 10.21 -21.33 7.75
C LYS A 144 10.04 -22.18 9.00
N TYR A 145 9.00 -21.94 9.79
CA TYR A 145 8.75 -22.67 11.03
C TYR A 145 7.62 -23.68 10.88
N PRO A 146 7.67 -24.85 11.55
CA PRO A 146 6.59 -25.84 11.49
C PRO A 146 5.21 -25.26 11.83
N ARG A 147 4.17 -25.77 11.16
CA ARG A 147 2.77 -25.37 11.39
C ARG A 147 2.41 -25.52 12.88
N GLY A 148 1.87 -24.45 13.47
CA GLY A 148 1.45 -24.44 14.87
C GLY A 148 2.56 -24.26 15.91
N SER A 149 3.82 -24.18 15.49
CA SER A 149 4.95 -23.86 16.37
C SER A 149 4.81 -22.47 17.00
N GLN A 150 5.49 -22.25 18.12
CA GLN A 150 5.45 -20.97 18.81
C GLN A 150 5.99 -19.83 17.94
N ASP A 151 7.03 -20.09 17.15
CA ASP A 151 7.59 -19.09 16.25
C ASP A 151 6.65 -18.78 15.08
N SER A 152 6.02 -19.80 14.48
CA SER A 152 4.98 -19.57 13.46
C SER A 152 3.81 -18.74 14.02
N LYS A 153 3.37 -19.01 15.26
CA LYS A 153 2.33 -18.22 15.95
C LYS A 153 2.78 -16.78 16.24
N ARG A 154 4.03 -16.57 16.67
CA ARG A 154 4.61 -15.23 16.88
C ARG A 154 4.64 -14.42 15.59
N TRP A 155 4.98 -15.06 14.47
CA TRP A 155 4.97 -14.41 13.17
C TRP A 155 3.56 -14.12 12.67
N LEU A 156 2.62 -15.05 12.85
CA LEU A 156 1.19 -14.83 12.55
C LEU A 156 0.60 -13.65 13.34
N ALA A 157 1.00 -13.46 14.60
CA ALA A 157 0.52 -12.36 15.45
C ALA A 157 0.93 -10.96 14.96
N ARG A 158 1.86 -10.87 14.00
CA ARG A 158 2.28 -9.60 13.38
C ARG A 158 1.35 -9.17 12.23
N LEU A 159 0.46 -10.05 11.78
CA LEU A 159 -0.52 -9.78 10.74
C LEU A 159 -1.84 -9.26 11.35
N THR A 160 -2.66 -8.61 10.54
CA THR A 160 -4.06 -8.38 10.89
C THR A 160 -4.79 -9.72 11.02
N THR A 161 -5.95 -9.75 11.69
CA THR A 161 -6.77 -10.96 11.81
C THR A 161 -7.07 -11.59 10.45
N SER A 162 -7.48 -10.78 9.47
CA SER A 162 -7.74 -11.23 8.10
C SER A 162 -6.47 -11.74 7.40
N GLY A 163 -5.34 -11.04 7.55
CA GLY A 163 -4.05 -11.46 6.99
C GLY A 163 -3.56 -12.79 7.59
N ALA A 164 -3.72 -12.98 8.89
CA ALA A 164 -3.36 -14.22 9.57
C ALA A 164 -4.19 -15.41 9.09
N ASP A 165 -5.48 -15.21 8.82
CA ASP A 165 -6.34 -16.27 8.31
C ASP A 165 -6.02 -16.65 6.86
N ILE A 166 -5.69 -15.66 6.02
CA ILE A 166 -5.19 -15.92 4.66
C ILE A 166 -3.85 -16.68 4.71
N ALA A 167 -2.91 -16.24 5.55
CA ALA A 167 -1.62 -16.91 5.72
C ALA A 167 -1.78 -18.37 6.16
N LYS A 168 -2.68 -18.67 7.09
CA LYS A 168 -3.00 -20.06 7.49
C LYS A 168 -3.57 -20.87 6.32
N LYS A 169 -4.49 -20.30 5.54
CA LYS A 169 -5.07 -20.96 4.36
C LYS A 169 -4.00 -21.32 3.33
N LEU A 170 -3.11 -20.37 3.03
CA LEU A 170 -1.99 -20.60 2.12
C LEU A 170 -1.01 -21.65 2.67
N TYR A 171 -0.64 -21.55 3.94
CA TYR A 171 0.31 -22.50 4.55
C TYR A 171 -0.28 -23.94 4.63
N ASN A 172 -1.61 -24.07 4.65
CA ASN A 172 -2.24 -25.40 4.61
C ASN A 172 -2.26 -26.06 3.23
N ARG A 173 -1.85 -25.36 2.17
CA ARG A 173 -1.73 -25.89 0.81
C ARG A 173 -0.27 -26.19 0.52
N ASP A 174 0.18 -27.42 0.75
CA ASP A 174 1.61 -27.78 0.76
C ASP A 174 2.37 -27.44 -0.53
N THR A 175 1.78 -27.70 -1.69
CA THR A 175 2.37 -27.40 -3.00
C THR A 175 2.52 -25.89 -3.20
N LEU A 176 1.43 -25.15 -2.95
CA LEU A 176 1.40 -23.69 -3.07
C LEU A 176 2.34 -23.01 -2.07
N ALA A 177 2.33 -23.44 -0.81
CA ALA A 177 3.20 -22.93 0.25
C ALA A 177 4.68 -23.15 -0.10
N SER A 178 5.01 -24.31 -0.69
CA SER A 178 6.37 -24.62 -1.13
C SER A 178 6.83 -23.71 -2.28
N ALA A 179 5.98 -23.53 -3.29
CA ALA A 179 6.28 -22.63 -4.41
C ALA A 179 6.43 -21.16 -3.96
N LEU A 180 5.53 -20.70 -3.09
CA LEU A 180 5.60 -19.36 -2.51
C LEU A 180 6.85 -19.14 -1.68
N ARG A 181 7.29 -20.14 -0.92
CA ARG A 181 8.53 -20.07 -0.17
C ARG A 181 9.73 -19.83 -1.09
N ILE A 182 9.82 -20.59 -2.19
CA ILE A 182 10.91 -20.47 -3.17
C ILE A 182 10.96 -19.05 -3.76
N VAL A 183 9.82 -18.54 -4.21
CA VAL A 183 9.73 -17.18 -4.79
C VAL A 183 10.07 -16.11 -3.75
N LEU A 184 9.59 -16.24 -2.52
CA LEU A 184 9.82 -15.25 -1.46
C LEU A 184 11.25 -15.27 -0.89
N GLU A 185 12.05 -16.31 -1.12
CA GLU A 185 13.48 -16.26 -0.80
C GLU A 185 14.21 -15.21 -1.64
N ILE A 186 13.70 -14.84 -2.83
CA ILE A 186 14.19 -13.72 -3.64
C ILE A 186 13.82 -12.39 -2.94
N PRO A 187 14.77 -11.57 -2.44
CA PRO A 187 14.44 -10.42 -1.61
C PRO A 187 13.50 -9.41 -2.27
N GLY A 188 13.70 -9.09 -3.56
CA GLY A 188 12.83 -8.18 -4.32
C GLY A 188 11.36 -8.60 -4.40
N GLN A 189 11.05 -9.89 -4.25
CA GLN A 189 9.66 -10.38 -4.28
C GLN A 189 8.90 -10.07 -2.97
N ARG A 190 9.61 -9.85 -1.87
CA ARG A 190 8.99 -9.72 -0.54
C ARG A 190 8.22 -8.41 -0.37
N LYS A 191 8.68 -7.32 -0.99
CA LYS A 191 8.07 -5.98 -0.85
C LYS A 191 6.77 -5.86 -1.64
N GLY A 192 6.74 -6.48 -2.83
CA GLY A 192 5.56 -6.52 -3.71
C GLY A 192 4.49 -7.54 -3.28
N PHE A 193 4.86 -8.55 -2.50
CA PHE A 193 3.91 -9.55 -2.01
C PHE A 193 2.91 -8.93 -1.03
N LYS A 194 1.61 -9.12 -1.30
CA LYS A 194 0.50 -8.63 -0.47
C LYS A 194 -0.44 -9.78 -0.13
N LEU A 195 -0.60 -10.09 1.16
CA LEU A 195 -1.48 -11.18 1.61
C LEU A 195 -2.95 -10.91 1.26
N GLY A 196 -3.38 -9.66 1.26
CA GLY A 196 -4.77 -9.29 0.95
C GLY A 196 -5.27 -9.79 -0.41
N VAL A 197 -4.40 -9.82 -1.43
CA VAL A 197 -4.75 -10.27 -2.80
C VAL A 197 -5.12 -11.76 -2.82
N TRP A 198 -4.52 -12.55 -1.93
CA TRP A 198 -4.75 -13.99 -1.87
C TRP A 198 -6.14 -14.38 -1.35
N ASN A 199 -6.88 -13.44 -0.75
CA ASN A 199 -8.28 -13.70 -0.40
C ASN A 199 -9.17 -13.92 -1.64
N ILE A 200 -8.74 -13.41 -2.81
CA ILE A 200 -9.43 -13.56 -4.11
C ILE A 200 -8.91 -14.79 -4.85
N ILE A 201 -7.59 -15.02 -4.79
CA ILE A 201 -6.93 -16.11 -5.54
C ILE A 201 -7.21 -17.49 -4.92
N VAL A 202 -7.15 -17.60 -3.58
CA VAL A 202 -7.31 -18.88 -2.87
C VAL A 202 -8.66 -19.57 -3.13
N PRO A 203 -9.81 -18.86 -3.17
CA PRO A 203 -11.11 -19.44 -3.50
C PRO A 203 -11.22 -20.12 -4.87
N GLU A 204 -10.46 -19.69 -5.88
CA GLU A 204 -10.52 -20.24 -7.25
C GLU A 204 -10.01 -21.69 -7.33
N ARG A 205 -9.26 -22.15 -6.32
CA ARG A 205 -8.72 -23.53 -6.21
C ARG A 205 -7.87 -23.99 -7.40
N CYS A 206 -7.35 -23.07 -8.21
CA CYS A 206 -6.42 -23.36 -9.30
C CYS A 206 -4.97 -23.45 -8.80
N ASP A 207 -4.72 -24.29 -7.79
CA ASP A 207 -3.41 -24.35 -7.13
C ASP A 207 -2.30 -24.77 -8.11
N GLU A 208 -2.60 -25.67 -9.05
CA GLU A 208 -1.66 -26.15 -10.07
C GLU A 208 -1.19 -25.02 -10.99
N GLU A 209 -2.13 -24.21 -11.50
CA GLU A 209 -1.82 -23.07 -12.38
C GLU A 209 -1.03 -22.00 -11.62
N ILE A 210 -1.43 -21.70 -10.38
CA ILE A 210 -0.70 -20.72 -9.56
C ILE A 210 0.73 -21.19 -9.31
N VAL A 211 0.92 -22.47 -8.96
CA VAL A 211 2.25 -23.07 -8.78
C VAL A 211 3.07 -23.00 -10.07
N HIS A 212 2.44 -23.29 -11.22
CA HIS A 212 3.10 -23.17 -12.53
C HIS A 212 3.64 -21.75 -12.78
N TYR A 213 2.83 -20.72 -12.54
CA TYR A 213 3.27 -19.33 -12.70
C TYR A 213 4.30 -18.89 -11.66
N LEU A 214 4.21 -19.37 -10.41
CA LEU A 214 5.25 -19.12 -9.40
C LEU A 214 6.59 -19.74 -9.80
N GLN A 215 6.58 -20.94 -10.38
CA GLN A 215 7.77 -21.57 -10.93
C GLN A 215 8.33 -20.77 -12.12
N LEU A 216 7.46 -20.33 -13.04
CA LEU A 216 7.87 -19.49 -14.16
C LEU A 216 8.51 -18.17 -13.70
N ILE A 217 7.98 -17.54 -12.65
CA ILE A 217 8.58 -16.36 -12.03
C ILE A 217 9.99 -16.70 -11.56
N TYR A 218 10.16 -17.77 -10.78
CA TYR A 218 11.46 -18.19 -10.29
C TYR A 218 12.46 -18.45 -11.42
N ASP A 219 12.08 -19.27 -12.40
CA ASP A 219 12.93 -19.62 -13.54
C ASP A 219 13.34 -18.39 -14.37
N THR A 220 12.42 -17.44 -14.52
CA THR A 220 12.68 -16.16 -15.20
C THR A 220 13.74 -15.36 -14.45
N PHE A 221 13.64 -15.27 -13.12
CA PHE A 221 14.66 -14.59 -12.31
C PHE A 221 16.02 -15.30 -12.36
N VAL A 222 16.04 -16.64 -12.32
CA VAL A 222 17.28 -17.41 -12.47
C VAL A 222 17.93 -17.13 -13.83
N PHE A 223 17.14 -17.13 -14.90
CA PHE A 223 17.60 -16.84 -16.25
C PHE A 223 18.16 -15.41 -16.36
N ILE A 224 17.44 -14.41 -15.85
CA ILE A 224 17.87 -13.00 -15.89
C ILE A 224 19.15 -12.78 -15.09
N MET A 225 19.27 -13.40 -13.91
CA MET A 225 20.42 -13.24 -13.03
C MET A 225 21.59 -14.15 -13.39
N GLY A 226 21.40 -15.08 -14.33
CA GLY A 226 22.41 -16.03 -14.82
C GLY A 226 22.75 -17.16 -13.86
N SER A 227 22.21 -17.18 -12.64
CA SER A 227 22.38 -18.26 -11.66
C SER A 227 21.39 -18.13 -10.50
N GLU A 228 21.13 -19.25 -9.81
CA GLU A 228 20.35 -19.25 -8.56
C GLU A 228 21.06 -18.49 -7.44
N ASP A 229 22.39 -18.62 -7.35
CA ASP A 229 23.20 -17.94 -6.32
C ASP A 229 23.10 -16.41 -6.38
N ALA A 230 22.85 -15.86 -7.58
CA ALA A 230 22.70 -14.43 -7.78
C ALA A 230 21.34 -13.89 -7.30
N LEU A 231 20.34 -14.75 -7.08
CA LEU A 231 18.99 -14.34 -6.67
C LEU A 231 18.98 -13.65 -5.30
N LYS A 232 19.89 -14.00 -4.41
CA LYS A 232 20.01 -13.39 -3.07
C LYS A 232 20.35 -11.89 -3.10
N PHE A 233 20.83 -11.38 -4.25
CA PHE A 233 21.19 -9.98 -4.43
C PHE A 233 20.08 -9.15 -5.12
N VAL A 234 18.97 -9.79 -5.53
CA VAL A 234 17.85 -9.09 -6.17
C VAL A 234 17.19 -8.16 -5.17
N ASP A 235 17.36 -6.86 -5.37
CA ASP A 235 16.88 -5.78 -4.50
C ASP A 235 17.30 -5.94 -3.03
N ASP A 236 18.50 -6.44 -2.76
CA ASP A 236 19.10 -6.57 -1.40
C ASP A 236 19.45 -5.21 -0.76
N ARG A 237 18.96 -4.10 -1.33
CA ARG A 237 19.03 -2.77 -0.71
C ARG A 237 17.87 -2.64 0.27
N ALA A 238 18.02 -3.29 1.41
CA ALA A 238 17.28 -2.98 2.63
C ALA A 238 17.72 -1.62 3.19
#